data_AF-G5A842-F1
#
_entry.id   AF-G5A842-F1
#
_cell.length_a   1.000
_cell.length_b   1.000
_cell.length_c   1.000
_cell.angle_alpha   90.00
_cell.angle_beta   90.00
_cell.angle_gamma   90.00
#
_symmetry.space_group_name_H-M   'P 1'
#
loop_
_entity.id
_entity.type
_entity.pdbx_description
1 polymer ?
#
loop_
_entity_poly.entity_id
_entity_poly.type
_entity_poly.pdbx_seq_one_letter_code
_entity_poly.pdbx_strand_id
1 'polypeptide(L)'
;MSECDAVAGAAVEAAGKPPVVKSLPEVRVVTLRAVIPNYRAQRALWDQVLAFTRSQGLAIAGPCLAIYYDQGYKEKDVDAEVCLPIAKDAKVNKDAASTSSIRDRVLSAVPRAASAVHLGSYDALNPTYTKLYEWIGKELLQPNAPVREVYLCMNPEDASEESFVTEIQQPVA
;
A
#
# COMPACT_ATOMS: atom_id res chain seq x y z
N MET A 1 -18.68 15.53 -7.11
CA MET A 1 -18.04 14.72 -6.06
C MET A 1 -16.83 14.09 -6.69
N SER A 2 -15.66 14.37 -6.14
CA SER A 2 -14.42 13.71 -6.53
C SER A 2 -14.51 12.21 -6.25
N GLU A 3 -13.76 11.39 -6.98
CA GLU A 3 -13.61 9.95 -6.67
C GLU A 3 -13.13 9.76 -5.22
N CYS A 4 -12.27 10.66 -4.73
CA CYS A 4 -11.83 10.68 -3.34
C CYS A 4 -12.97 10.95 -2.35
N ASP A 5 -13.93 11.82 -2.65
CA ASP A 5 -15.05 12.13 -1.74
C ASP A 5 -15.95 10.90 -1.54
N ALA A 6 -16.19 10.15 -2.61
CA ALA A 6 -16.98 8.92 -2.56
C ALA A 6 -16.25 7.82 -1.77
N VAL A 7 -14.95 7.67 -1.99
CA VAL A 7 -14.10 6.71 -1.26
C VAL A 7 -14.02 7.09 0.22
N ALA A 8 -13.86 8.37 0.56
CA ALA A 8 -13.85 8.86 1.94
C ALA A 8 -15.18 8.58 2.65
N GLY A 9 -16.33 8.79 1.99
CA GLY A 9 -17.64 8.47 2.54
C GLY A 9 -17.80 6.98 2.90
N ALA A 10 -17.38 6.07 2.02
CA ALA A 10 -17.36 4.64 2.30
C ALA A 10 -16.32 4.26 3.38
N ALA A 11 -15.21 4.99 3.45
CA ALA A 11 -14.16 4.77 4.43
C ALA A 11 -14.58 5.14 5.85
N VAL A 12 -15.45 6.14 6.04
CA VAL A 12 -16.02 6.46 7.37
C VAL A 12 -16.72 5.22 7.95
N GLU A 13 -17.55 4.56 7.15
CA GLU A 13 -18.25 3.35 7.58
C GLU A 13 -17.26 2.19 7.83
N ALA A 14 -16.27 2.01 6.95
CA ALA A 14 -15.29 0.94 7.06
C ALA A 14 -14.33 1.11 8.25
N ALA A 15 -13.87 2.33 8.54
CA ALA A 15 -12.96 2.62 9.65
C ALA A 15 -13.60 2.33 11.02
N GLY A 16 -14.92 2.49 11.12
CA GLY A 16 -15.71 2.15 12.31
C GLY A 16 -15.90 0.65 12.55
N LYS A 17 -15.75 -0.20 11.51
CA LYS A 17 -15.97 -1.65 11.61
C LYS A 17 -14.76 -2.39 12.19
N PRO A 18 -14.95 -3.58 12.80
CA PRO A 18 -13.83 -4.44 13.15
C PRO A 18 -13.05 -4.87 11.90
N PRO A 19 -11.76 -5.25 12.03
CA PRO A 19 -11.02 -5.82 10.92
C PRO A 19 -11.70 -7.08 10.36
N VAL A 20 -11.44 -7.40 9.11
CA VAL A 20 -12.05 -8.55 8.41
C VAL A 20 -10.99 -9.39 7.71
N VAL A 21 -11.18 -10.71 7.64
CA VAL A 21 -10.36 -11.56 6.75
C VAL A 21 -10.95 -11.51 5.35
N LYS A 22 -10.11 -11.21 4.34
CA LYS A 22 -10.46 -11.29 2.93
C LYS A 22 -9.34 -11.92 2.11
N SER A 23 -9.66 -12.37 0.89
CA SER A 23 -8.63 -12.71 -0.09
C SER A 23 -8.17 -11.45 -0.84
N LEU A 24 -6.89 -11.42 -1.20
CA LEU A 24 -6.30 -10.37 -2.03
C LEU A 24 -5.97 -10.96 -3.41
N PRO A 25 -6.34 -10.28 -4.50
CA PRO A 25 -6.03 -10.78 -5.83
C PRO A 25 -4.52 -10.69 -6.09
N GLU A 26 -4.10 -11.45 -7.10
CA GLU A 26 -2.80 -11.23 -7.72
C GLU A 26 -2.77 -9.86 -8.42
N VAL A 27 -1.66 -9.13 -8.29
CA VAL A 27 -1.49 -7.79 -8.90
C VAL A 27 -0.13 -7.69 -9.58
N ARG A 28 -0.11 -7.29 -10.85
CA ARG A 28 1.13 -6.94 -11.56
C ARG A 28 1.50 -5.49 -11.25
N VAL A 29 2.74 -5.27 -10.83
CA VAL A 29 3.24 -3.97 -10.36
C VAL A 29 4.59 -3.66 -10.98
N VAL A 30 4.83 -2.38 -11.22
CA VAL A 30 6.21 -1.85 -11.24
C VAL A 30 6.56 -1.39 -9.84
N THR A 31 7.76 -1.74 -9.38
CA THR A 31 8.10 -1.62 -7.96
C THR A 31 9.55 -1.20 -7.74
N LEU A 32 9.80 -0.49 -6.63
CA LEU A 32 11.12 -0.13 -6.15
C LEU A 32 11.20 -0.37 -4.63
N ARG A 33 12.19 -1.17 -4.21
CA ARG A 33 12.45 -1.48 -2.79
C ARG A 33 13.76 -0.85 -2.35
N ALA A 34 13.74 -0.18 -1.20
CA ALA A 34 14.92 0.42 -0.58
C ALA A 34 14.75 0.53 0.93
N VAL A 35 15.87 0.68 1.64
CA VAL A 35 15.87 1.14 3.03
C VAL A 35 15.79 2.66 3.03
N ILE A 36 14.77 3.22 3.67
CA ILE A 36 14.49 4.66 3.71
C ILE A 36 14.58 5.20 5.15
N PRO A 37 14.92 6.49 5.34
CA PRO A 37 15.09 7.06 6.68
C PRO A 37 13.85 7.02 7.58
N ASN A 38 12.64 7.03 7.00
CA ASN A 38 11.35 6.93 7.70
C ASN A 38 10.22 6.69 6.67
N TYR A 39 9.00 6.43 7.15
CA TYR A 39 7.83 6.16 6.29
C TYR A 39 7.51 7.29 5.29
N ARG A 40 7.69 8.57 5.67
CA ARG A 40 7.42 9.72 4.78
C ARG A 40 8.45 9.84 3.65
N ALA A 41 9.64 9.28 3.81
CA ALA A 41 10.69 9.28 2.80
C ALA A 41 10.38 8.39 1.58
N GLN A 42 9.27 7.64 1.59
CA GLN A 42 8.76 6.90 0.42
C GLN A 42 8.56 7.79 -0.80
N ARG A 43 8.33 9.10 -0.61
CA ARG A 43 8.13 10.04 -1.72
C ARG A 43 9.22 9.95 -2.78
N ALA A 44 10.48 9.82 -2.36
CA ALA A 44 11.62 9.69 -3.28
C ALA A 44 11.59 8.40 -4.12
N LEU A 45 11.03 7.31 -3.57
CA LEU A 45 10.82 6.08 -4.33
C LEU A 45 9.65 6.22 -5.30
N TRP A 46 8.55 6.83 -4.85
CA TRP A 46 7.38 7.09 -5.68
C TRP A 46 7.73 7.99 -6.88
N ASP A 47 8.51 9.04 -6.68
CA ASP A 47 8.91 9.94 -7.77
C ASP A 47 9.68 9.17 -8.86
N GLN A 48 10.56 8.23 -8.49
CA GLN A 48 11.28 7.38 -9.44
C GLN A 48 10.36 6.41 -10.19
N VAL A 49 9.50 5.69 -9.46
CA VAL A 49 8.56 4.74 -10.08
C VAL A 49 7.58 5.45 -11.01
N LEU A 50 7.07 6.61 -10.61
CA LEU A 50 6.18 7.42 -11.45
C LEU A 50 6.89 7.99 -12.68
N ALA A 51 8.15 8.45 -12.54
CA ALA A 51 8.95 8.91 -13.67
C ALA A 51 9.19 7.79 -14.69
N PHE A 52 9.56 6.58 -14.22
CA PHE A 52 9.70 5.40 -15.07
C PHE A 52 8.39 5.02 -15.75
N THR A 53 7.29 4.98 -14.99
CA THR A 53 5.96 4.63 -15.51
C THR A 53 5.54 5.58 -16.63
N ARG A 54 5.76 6.89 -16.45
CA ARG A 54 5.49 7.92 -17.46
C ARG A 54 6.39 7.78 -18.68
N SER A 55 7.70 7.55 -18.50
CA SER A 55 8.63 7.42 -19.64
C SER A 55 8.37 6.19 -20.49
N GLN A 56 7.78 5.15 -19.89
CA GLN A 56 7.37 3.91 -20.56
C GLN A 56 5.91 3.97 -21.09
N GLY A 57 5.16 5.05 -20.83
CA GLY A 57 3.77 5.18 -21.25
C GLY A 57 2.82 4.15 -20.62
N LEU A 58 3.11 3.68 -19.40
CA LEU A 58 2.33 2.64 -18.74
C LEU A 58 1.07 3.23 -18.10
N ALA A 59 -0.06 2.56 -18.28
CA ALA A 59 -1.30 2.90 -17.60
C ALA A 59 -1.31 2.34 -16.17
N ILE A 60 -1.69 3.19 -15.22
CA ILE A 60 -1.92 2.81 -13.82
C ILE A 60 -3.23 2.03 -13.75
N ALA A 61 -3.21 0.86 -13.12
CA ALA A 61 -4.32 -0.09 -13.13
C ALA A 61 -5.00 -0.28 -11.76
N GLY A 62 -4.74 0.61 -10.80
CA GLY A 62 -5.34 0.55 -9.46
C GLY A 62 -4.63 1.42 -8.44
N PRO A 63 -5.08 1.37 -7.17
CA PRO A 63 -4.47 2.11 -6.08
C PRO A 63 -3.03 1.63 -5.86
N CYS A 64 -2.12 2.58 -5.64
CA CYS A 64 -0.75 2.24 -5.31
C CYS A 64 -0.66 1.70 -3.87
N LEU A 65 0.39 0.94 -3.58
CA LEU A 65 0.59 0.34 -2.28
C LEU A 65 2.05 0.28 -1.86
N ALA A 66 2.30 0.29 -0.57
CA ALA A 66 3.61 0.04 0.03
C ALA A 66 3.62 -1.31 0.74
N ILE A 67 4.77 -1.98 0.74
CA ILE A 67 5.02 -3.22 1.48
C ILE A 67 6.19 -2.98 2.43
N TYR A 68 6.01 -3.32 3.71
CA TYR A 68 7.05 -3.16 4.73
C TYR A 68 7.60 -4.51 5.16
N TYR A 69 8.92 -4.67 5.04
CA TYR A 69 9.60 -5.95 5.24
C TYR A 69 10.20 -6.12 6.64
N ASP A 70 10.22 -5.05 7.43
CA ASP A 70 10.67 -5.10 8.81
C ASP A 70 9.71 -5.90 9.70
N GLN A 71 10.27 -6.52 10.73
CA GLN A 71 9.47 -7.09 11.81
C GLN A 71 9.02 -5.97 12.74
N GLY A 72 7.74 -5.62 12.67
CA GLY A 72 7.14 -4.58 13.49
C GLY A 72 7.52 -3.16 13.08
N TYR A 73 7.15 -2.20 13.93
CA TYR A 73 7.40 -0.78 13.68
C TYR A 73 8.88 -0.42 13.86
N LYS A 74 9.40 0.43 12.97
CA LYS A 74 10.71 1.05 13.08
C LYS A 74 10.61 2.56 12.86
N GLU A 75 11.25 3.32 13.74
CA GLU A 75 11.32 4.79 13.60
C GLU A 75 12.20 5.24 12.42
N LYS A 76 13.23 4.44 12.09
CA LYS A 76 14.20 4.75 11.06
C LYS A 76 14.69 3.50 10.35
N ASP A 77 15.36 3.71 9.21
CA ASP A 77 15.95 2.64 8.39
C ASP A 77 14.91 1.57 8.04
N VAL A 78 13.78 2.05 7.50
CA VAL A 78 12.60 1.27 7.16
C VAL A 78 12.81 0.59 5.80
N ASP A 79 12.70 -0.73 5.75
CA ASP A 79 12.76 -1.51 4.52
C ASP A 79 11.39 -1.54 3.83
N ALA A 80 11.22 -0.65 2.86
CA ALA A 80 9.96 -0.40 2.17
C ALA A 80 10.05 -0.70 0.67
N GLU A 81 8.97 -1.23 0.12
CA GLU A 81 8.79 -1.42 -1.32
C GLU A 81 7.53 -0.70 -1.79
N VAL A 82 7.69 0.29 -2.66
CA VAL A 82 6.57 0.99 -3.30
C VAL A 82 6.17 0.25 -4.56
N CYS A 83 4.89 -0.05 -4.70
CA CYS A 83 4.33 -0.88 -5.76
C CYS A 83 3.22 -0.13 -6.50
N LEU A 84 3.42 0.16 -7.78
CA LEU A 84 2.42 0.79 -8.64
C LEU A 84 1.77 -0.26 -9.56
N PRO A 85 0.46 -0.55 -9.40
CA PRO A 85 -0.23 -1.47 -10.31
C PRO A 85 -0.24 -0.98 -11.75
N ILE A 86 0.05 -1.90 -12.67
CA ILE A 86 0.03 -1.66 -14.12
C ILE A 86 -0.88 -2.65 -14.83
N ALA A 87 -1.36 -2.28 -16.02
CA ALA A 87 -2.21 -3.15 -16.82
C ALA A 87 -1.51 -4.48 -17.14
N LYS A 88 -2.27 -5.59 -17.17
CA LYS A 88 -1.70 -6.93 -17.38
C LYS A 88 -1.01 -7.07 -18.74
N ASP A 89 -1.48 -6.35 -19.75
CA ASP A 89 -0.97 -6.32 -21.11
C ASP A 89 0.10 -5.25 -21.35
N ALA A 90 0.40 -4.41 -20.35
CA ALA A 90 1.40 -3.35 -20.45
C ALA A 90 2.78 -3.89 -20.84
N LYS A 91 3.44 -3.18 -21.76
CA LYS A 91 4.77 -3.53 -22.27
C LYS A 91 5.83 -2.73 -21.52
N VAL A 92 6.48 -3.39 -20.56
CA VAL A 92 7.60 -2.80 -19.82
C VAL A 92 8.90 -3.10 -20.55
N ASN A 93 9.68 -2.08 -20.88
CA ASN A 93 11.03 -2.28 -21.39
C ASN A 93 11.92 -2.84 -20.26
N LYS A 94 12.31 -4.12 -20.40
CA LYS A 94 13.11 -4.84 -19.40
C LYS A 94 14.53 -4.27 -19.26
N ASP A 95 15.09 -3.71 -20.31
CA ASP A 95 16.44 -3.12 -20.27
C ASP A 95 16.41 -1.84 -19.43
N ALA A 96 15.39 -1.00 -19.63
CA ALA A 96 15.19 0.20 -18.83
C ALA A 96 14.95 -0.13 -17.34
N ALA A 97 14.14 -1.16 -17.05
CA ALA A 97 13.91 -1.63 -15.69
C ALA A 97 15.22 -2.10 -15.02
N SER A 98 16.04 -2.88 -15.74
CA SER A 98 17.33 -3.39 -15.25
C SER A 98 18.31 -2.27 -14.89
N THR A 99 18.25 -1.13 -15.59
CA THR A 99 19.11 0.04 -15.29
C THR A 99 18.68 0.88 -14.09
N SER A 100 17.46 0.71 -13.58
CA SER A 100 16.84 1.65 -12.61
C SER A 100 16.50 1.06 -11.24
N SER A 101 16.91 -0.17 -10.93
CA SER A 101 16.47 -0.95 -9.75
C SER A 101 14.96 -1.19 -9.66
N ILE A 102 14.19 -0.64 -10.60
CA ILE A 102 12.76 -0.84 -10.74
C ILE A 102 12.51 -2.23 -11.32
N ARG A 103 11.55 -2.94 -10.76
CA ARG A 103 11.19 -4.30 -11.20
C ARG A 103 9.76 -4.32 -11.70
N ASP A 104 9.52 -5.03 -12.80
CA ASP A 104 8.19 -5.49 -13.21
C ASP A 104 7.97 -6.87 -12.60
N ARG A 105 7.03 -6.99 -11.67
CA ARG A 105 6.76 -8.25 -11.00
C ARG A 105 5.28 -8.44 -10.70
N VAL A 106 4.95 -9.67 -10.35
CA VAL A 106 3.64 -10.05 -9.88
C VAL A 106 3.69 -10.24 -8.36
N LEU A 107 2.79 -9.55 -7.65
CA LEU A 107 2.46 -9.82 -6.26
C LEU A 107 1.45 -10.96 -6.23
N SER A 108 1.83 -12.09 -5.65
CA SER A 108 0.96 -13.27 -5.57
C SER A 108 -0.35 -12.97 -4.83
N ALA A 109 -1.41 -13.66 -5.26
CA ALA A 109 -2.67 -13.69 -4.54
C ALA A 109 -2.46 -14.13 -3.08
N VAL A 110 -3.19 -13.51 -2.16
CA VAL A 110 -3.15 -13.85 -0.74
C VAL A 110 -4.50 -14.44 -0.37
N PRO A 111 -4.58 -15.72 0.05
CA PRO A 111 -5.87 -16.34 0.36
C PRO A 111 -6.54 -15.72 1.58
N ARG A 112 -5.75 -15.27 2.56
CA ARG A 112 -6.22 -14.69 3.82
C ARG A 112 -5.36 -13.50 4.22
N ALA A 113 -5.96 -12.32 4.24
CA ALA A 113 -5.38 -11.12 4.82
C ALA A 113 -6.38 -10.49 5.78
N ALA A 114 -5.93 -10.19 6.98
CA ALA A 114 -6.64 -9.33 7.92
C ALA A 114 -6.56 -7.89 7.40
N SER A 115 -7.71 -7.24 7.26
CA SER A 115 -7.85 -5.93 6.62
C SER A 115 -8.49 -4.93 7.57
N ALA A 116 -7.91 -3.74 7.68
CA ALA A 116 -8.48 -2.61 8.40
C ALA A 116 -8.35 -1.33 7.56
N VAL A 117 -9.38 -0.49 7.57
CA VAL A 117 -9.39 0.80 6.87
C VAL A 117 -9.08 1.91 7.85
N HIS A 118 -8.17 2.78 7.46
CA HIS A 118 -7.84 4.04 8.10
C HIS A 118 -8.38 5.19 7.26
N LEU A 119 -9.09 6.12 7.90
CA LEU A 119 -9.45 7.42 7.35
C LEU A 119 -8.69 8.49 8.13
N GLY A 120 -7.89 9.29 7.44
CA GLY A 120 -7.09 10.36 8.02
C GLY A 120 -5.61 10.30 7.65
N SER A 121 -4.85 11.20 8.28
CA SER A 121 -3.42 11.38 8.04
C SER A 121 -2.60 10.13 8.34
N TYR A 122 -1.55 9.90 7.55
CA TYR A 122 -0.62 8.79 7.77
C TYR A 122 0.06 8.84 9.15
N ASP A 123 0.16 10.02 9.78
CA ASP A 123 0.72 10.16 11.13
C ASP A 123 -0.20 9.53 12.20
N ALA A 124 -1.47 9.31 11.87
CA ALA A 124 -2.49 8.69 12.73
C ALA A 124 -2.78 7.22 12.37
N LEU A 125 -1.92 6.54 11.63
CA LEU A 125 -2.08 5.12 11.28
C LEU A 125 -1.97 4.18 12.48
N ASN A 126 -1.17 4.54 13.49
CA ASN A 126 -0.83 3.67 14.62
C ASN A 126 -2.06 3.09 15.38
N PRO A 127 -3.08 3.88 15.74
CA PRO A 127 -4.32 3.33 16.30
C PRO A 127 -4.98 2.24 15.44
N THR A 128 -4.94 2.38 14.11
CA THR A 128 -5.51 1.38 13.18
C THR A 128 -4.67 0.10 13.17
N TYR A 129 -3.34 0.22 13.14
CA TYR A 129 -2.43 -0.91 13.31
C TYR A 129 -2.65 -1.65 14.63
N THR A 130 -2.77 -0.90 15.74
CA THR A 130 -3.03 -1.47 17.07
C THR A 130 -4.33 -2.27 17.07
N LYS A 131 -5.42 -1.67 16.58
CA LYS A 131 -6.72 -2.34 16.42
C LYS A 131 -6.62 -3.61 15.57
N LEU A 132 -5.86 -3.57 14.47
CA LEU A 132 -5.67 -4.72 13.58
C LEU A 132 -4.94 -5.86 14.28
N TYR A 133 -3.80 -5.61 14.93
CA TYR A 133 -3.00 -6.66 15.55
C TYR A 133 -3.64 -7.22 16.83
N GLU A 134 -4.34 -6.40 17.61
CA GLU A 134 -5.15 -6.90 18.73
C GLU A 134 -6.24 -7.85 18.25
N TRP A 135 -6.91 -7.51 17.15
CA TRP A 135 -7.95 -8.36 16.57
C TRP A 135 -7.37 -9.66 16.01
N ILE A 136 -6.24 -9.60 15.28
CA ILE A 136 -5.52 -10.79 14.79
C ILE A 136 -5.22 -11.75 15.96
N GLY A 137 -4.74 -11.22 17.09
CA GLY A 137 -4.46 -12.02 18.28
C GLY A 137 -5.72 -12.65 18.89
N LYS A 138 -6.83 -11.91 18.95
CA LYS A 138 -8.13 -12.42 19.46
C LYS A 138 -8.70 -13.53 18.58
N GLU A 139 -8.52 -13.43 17.27
CA GLU A 139 -8.95 -14.44 16.29
C GLU A 139 -7.98 -15.64 16.20
N LEU A 140 -6.92 -15.66 17.02
CA LEU A 140 -5.87 -16.70 17.03
C LEU A 140 -5.17 -16.86 15.67
N LEU A 141 -5.13 -15.79 14.88
CA LEU A 141 -4.45 -15.73 13.59
C LEU A 141 -2.99 -15.33 13.75
N GLN A 142 -2.15 -15.70 12.80
CA GLN A 142 -0.72 -15.37 12.83
C GLN A 142 -0.27 -14.65 11.56
N PRO A 143 0.36 -13.46 11.65
CA PRO A 143 1.02 -12.83 10.53
C PRO A 143 2.01 -13.78 9.85
N ASN A 144 1.90 -13.96 8.52
CA ASN A 144 2.74 -14.91 7.78
C ASN A 144 3.47 -14.32 6.56
N ALA A 145 3.29 -13.02 6.30
CA ALA A 145 4.01 -12.29 5.27
C ALA A 145 4.03 -10.77 5.59
N PRO A 146 4.85 -9.97 4.87
CA PRO A 146 4.90 -8.53 5.00
C PRO A 146 3.53 -7.84 4.90
N VAL A 147 3.31 -6.83 5.75
CA VAL A 147 2.10 -6.00 5.72
C VAL A 147 2.10 -5.06 4.51
N ARG A 148 0.91 -4.78 4.00
CA ARG A 148 0.69 -3.86 2.86
C ARG A 148 -0.15 -2.67 3.32
N GLU A 149 0.21 -1.48 2.89
CA GLU A 149 -0.65 -0.29 2.94
C GLU A 149 -1.11 0.03 1.53
N VAL A 150 -2.42 0.02 1.28
CA VAL A 150 -3.02 0.37 0.00
C VAL A 150 -3.65 1.75 0.11
N TYR A 151 -3.17 2.69 -0.69
CA TYR A 151 -3.61 4.09 -0.67
C TYR A 151 -4.84 4.24 -1.58
N LEU A 152 -6.03 4.08 -0.99
CA LEU A 152 -7.31 4.07 -1.70
C LEU A 152 -7.77 5.46 -2.15
N CYS A 153 -7.44 6.50 -1.36
CA CYS A 153 -7.67 7.89 -1.71
C CYS A 153 -6.54 8.75 -1.14
N MET A 154 -6.00 9.62 -1.99
CA MET A 154 -5.01 10.63 -1.66
C MET A 154 -5.41 11.91 -2.37
N ASN A 155 -6.04 12.84 -1.65
CA ASN A 155 -6.45 14.10 -2.24
C ASN A 155 -5.27 15.10 -2.19
N PRO A 156 -4.64 15.45 -3.33
CA PRO A 156 -3.50 16.37 -3.31
C PRO A 156 -3.87 17.79 -2.88
N GLU A 157 -5.15 18.16 -2.90
CA GLU A 157 -5.65 19.46 -2.43
C GLU A 157 -5.85 19.49 -0.91
N ASP A 158 -5.90 18.32 -0.26
CA ASP A 158 -6.05 18.19 1.18
C ASP A 158 -4.67 18.12 1.86
N ALA A 159 -4.18 19.28 2.28
CA ALA A 159 -2.92 19.39 3.01
C ALA A 159 -2.98 18.79 4.44
N SER A 160 -4.18 18.59 4.99
CA SER A 160 -4.37 17.99 6.33
C SER A 160 -4.35 16.46 6.29
N GLU A 161 -4.53 15.88 5.12
CA GLU A 161 -4.66 14.44 4.88
C GLU A 161 -5.89 13.81 5.57
N GLU A 162 -6.81 14.60 6.11
CA GLU A 162 -8.02 14.10 6.80
C GLU A 162 -8.94 13.28 5.89
N SER A 163 -8.93 13.57 4.59
CA SER A 163 -9.68 12.83 3.57
C SER A 163 -8.98 11.58 3.06
N PHE A 164 -7.74 11.30 3.50
CA PHE A 164 -6.97 10.18 2.96
C PHE A 164 -7.53 8.86 3.46
N VAL A 165 -7.53 7.86 2.58
CA VAL A 165 -8.02 6.52 2.90
C VAL A 165 -6.91 5.52 2.63
N THR A 166 -6.51 4.80 3.68
CA THR A 166 -5.51 3.74 3.61
C THR A 166 -6.09 2.44 4.10
N GLU A 167 -5.95 1.36 3.33
CA GLU A 167 -6.24 0.02 3.81
C GLU A 167 -4.96 -0.69 4.22
N ILE A 168 -4.88 -1.10 5.48
CA ILE A 168 -3.81 -1.93 6.02
C ILE A 168 -4.21 -3.39 5.83
N GLN A 169 -3.38 -4.15 5.11
CA GLN A 169 -3.61 -5.56 4.79
C GLN A 169 -2.46 -6.39 5.35
N GLN A 170 -2.72 -7.18 6.39
CA GLN A 170 -1.77 -8.10 7.00
C GLN A 170 -2.09 -9.54 6.55
N PRO A 171 -1.26 -10.16 5.69
CA PRO A 171 -1.38 -11.59 5.39
C PRO A 171 -1.30 -12.44 6.67
N VAL A 172 -2.18 -13.44 6.80
CA VAL A 172 -2.32 -14.29 7.99
C VAL A 172 -2.47 -15.77 7.64
N ALA A 173 -2.04 -16.64 8.56
CA ALA A 173 -2.24 -18.10 8.53
C ALA A 173 -3.41 -18.52 9.41
#